data_AF-V4T029-F1
#
_entry.id   AF-V4T029-F1
#
_cell.length_a   1.000
_cell.length_b   1.000
_cell.length_c   1.000
_cell.angle_alpha   90.00
_cell.angle_beta   90.00
_cell.angle_gamma   90.00
#
_symmetry.space_group_name_H-M   'P 1'
#
loop_
_entity.id
_entity.type
_entity.pdbx_description
1 polymer ?
#
loop_
_entity_poly.entity_id
_entity_poly.type
_entity_poly.pdbx_seq_one_letter_code
_entity_poly.pdbx_strand_id
1 'polypeptide(L)'
;MHRQPENVVTFLLSEMETSGSLDVQQHLVVKGRFASKYIEGILHKFVICGCCKSPDTILTNGNHLFFLICEQAGFVARFGRRNTGA
;
A
#
# COMPACT_ATOMS: atom_id res chain seq x y z
N MET A 1 4.62 -0.83 -14.42
CA MET A 1 4.25 -0.30 -13.08
C MET A 1 3.74 1.12 -13.20
N HIS A 2 2.42 1.31 -13.34
CA HIS A 2 1.77 2.62 -13.32
C HIS A 2 1.38 3.01 -11.88
N ARG A 3 2.36 3.24 -11.00
CA ARG A 3 2.10 3.65 -9.62
C ARG A 3 2.74 4.99 -9.32
N GLN A 4 1.96 5.90 -8.77
CA GLN A 4 2.52 7.08 -8.14
C GLN A 4 3.08 6.69 -6.76
N PRO A 5 4.36 6.94 -6.49
CA PRO A 5 5.00 6.55 -5.24
C PRO A 5 4.36 7.24 -4.03
N GLU A 6 3.81 8.44 -4.23
CA GLU A 6 3.09 9.22 -3.23
C GLU A 6 1.90 8.46 -2.62
N ASN A 7 1.14 7.73 -3.44
CA ASN A 7 -0.01 6.95 -3.00
C ASN A 7 0.41 5.73 -2.16
N VAL A 8 1.48 5.05 -2.59
CA VAL A 8 2.02 3.89 -1.86
C VAL A 8 2.55 4.32 -0.50
N VAL A 9 3.21 5.47 -0.45
CA VAL A 9 3.80 6.02 0.77
C VAL A 9 2.71 6.46 1.74
N THR A 10 1.73 7.23 1.28
CA THR A 10 0.60 7.67 2.12
C THR A 10 -0.11 6.47 2.73
N PHE A 11 -0.29 5.41 1.94
CA PHE A 11 -0.87 4.16 2.41
C PHE A 11 0.01 3.44 3.45
N LEU A 12 1.30 3.28 3.17
CA LEU A 12 2.24 2.61 4.08
C LEU A 12 2.29 3.32 5.44
N LEU A 13 2.34 4.66 5.40
CA LEU A 13 2.31 5.50 6.59
C LEU A 13 0.98 5.36 7.36
N SER A 14 -0.15 5.23 6.65
CA SER A 14 -1.46 5.01 7.25
C SER A 14 -1.59 3.64 7.94
N GLU A 15 -1.08 2.57 7.33
CA GLU A 15 -1.09 1.22 7.91
C GLU A 15 -0.15 1.07 9.09
N MET A 16 1.03 1.69 9.02
CA MET A 16 2.01 1.63 10.10
C MET A 16 1.74 2.65 11.22
N GLU A 17 0.68 3.46 11.09
CA GLU A 17 0.38 4.60 11.97
C GLU A 17 1.60 5.48 12.25
N THR A 18 2.42 5.68 11.22
CA THR A 18 3.67 6.43 11.34
C THR A 18 3.68 7.63 10.44
N SER A 19 4.44 8.62 10.85
CA SER A 19 4.77 9.76 10.02
C SER A 19 6.13 9.54 9.37
N GLY A 20 6.21 9.87 8.09
CA GLY A 20 7.42 9.75 7.29
C GLY A 20 7.36 10.69 6.10
N SER A 21 8.50 10.85 5.44
CA SER A 21 8.65 11.74 4.30
C SER A 21 9.32 11.01 3.15
N LEU A 22 8.93 11.37 1.93
CA LEU A 22 9.67 11.00 0.74
C LEU A 22 10.89 11.92 0.61
N ASP A 23 12.06 11.33 0.41
CA ASP A 23 13.25 12.06 0.00
C ASP A 23 13.20 12.39 -1.51
N VAL A 24 14.08 13.29 -1.96
CA VAL A 24 14.20 13.74 -3.37
C VAL A 24 14.49 12.57 -4.32
N GLN A 25 15.16 11.52 -3.81
CA GLN A 25 15.42 10.27 -4.53
C GLN A 25 14.28 9.24 -4.45
N GLN A 26 13.09 9.64 -3.99
CA GLN A 26 11.94 8.76 -3.76
C GLN A 26 12.17 7.66 -2.70
N HIS A 27 13.11 7.87 -1.78
CA HIS A 27 13.27 7.02 -0.62
C HIS A 27 12.28 7.39 0.47
N LEU A 28 11.55 6.41 1.01
CA LEU A 28 10.64 6.63 2.13
C LEU A 28 11.41 6.56 3.46
N VAL A 29 11.48 7.69 4.17
CA VAL A 29 12.04 7.76 5.50
C VAL A 29 10.91 7.65 6.52
N VAL A 30 10.87 6.55 7.28
CA VAL A 30 9.88 6.29 8.33
C VAL A 30 10.52 6.42 9.70
N LYS A 31 9.89 7.15 10.62
CA LYS A 31 10.35 7.26 12.01
C LYS A 31 9.87 6.04 12.80
N GLY A 32 10.77 5.14 13.17
CA GLY A 32 10.47 4.00 14.05
C GLY A 32 11.44 2.83 13.87
N ARG A 33 11.20 1.74 14.61
CA ARG A 33 11.90 0.46 14.43
C ARG A 33 10.93 -0.54 13.82
N PHE A 34 11.15 -0.88 12.56
CA PHE A 34 10.36 -1.89 11.85
C PHE A 34 11.27 -3.05 11.49
N ALA A 35 10.78 -4.27 11.73
CA ALA A 35 11.45 -5.44 11.20
C ALA A 35 11.22 -5.51 9.69
N SER A 36 12.25 -5.78 8.90
CA SER A 36 12.15 -5.89 7.44
C SER A 36 11.03 -6.85 7.00
N LYS A 37 10.87 -7.99 7.70
CA LYS A 37 9.76 -8.95 7.49
C LYS A 37 8.36 -8.34 7.55
N TYR A 38 8.16 -7.30 8.36
CA TYR A 38 6.86 -6.66 8.51
C TYR A 38 6.57 -5.77 7.29
N ILE A 39 7.57 -5.00 6.86
CA ILE A 39 7.48 -4.15 5.67
C ILE A 39 7.30 -5.01 4.42
N GLU A 40 8.07 -6.09 4.29
CA GLU A 40 7.92 -7.04 3.18
C GLU A 40 6.53 -7.68 3.18
N GLY A 41 5.99 -8.09 4.33
CA GLY A 41 4.65 -8.68 4.40
C GLY A 41 3.54 -7.72 3.98
N ILE A 42 3.69 -6.43 4.29
CA ILE A 42 2.80 -5.37 3.79
C ILE A 42 3.00 -5.27 2.28
N LEU A 43 4.19 -4.96 1.80
CA LEU A 43 4.47 -4.83 0.37
C LEU A 43 3.97 -6.04 -0.44
N HIS A 44 4.14 -7.26 0.04
CA HIS A 44 3.69 -8.46 -0.65
C HIS A 44 2.16 -8.56 -0.78
N LYS A 45 1.38 -7.97 0.13
CA LYS A 45 -0.09 -7.94 0.05
C LYS A 45 -0.64 -6.84 -0.84
N PHE A 46 0.10 -5.73 -0.98
CA PHE A 46 -0.38 -4.51 -1.66
C PHE A 46 0.30 -4.27 -3.02
N VAL A 47 1.47 -4.88 -3.24
CA VAL A 47 2.20 -4.81 -4.51
C VAL A 47 1.81 -5.98 -5.41
N ILE A 48 1.65 -7.16 -4.83
CA ILE A 48 1.40 -8.38 -5.58
C ILE A 48 -0.08 -8.72 -5.51
N CYS A 49 -0.70 -8.95 -6.66
CA CYS A 49 -2.06 -9.46 -6.69
C CYS A 49 -2.14 -10.85 -6.03
N GLY A 50 -3.05 -11.03 -5.08
CA GLY A 50 -3.28 -12.32 -4.43
C GLY A 50 -3.77 -13.43 -5.37
N CYS A 51 -4.29 -13.07 -6.56
CA CYS A 51 -4.85 -14.00 -7.53
C CYS A 51 -3.80 -14.43 -8.58
N CYS A 52 -3.15 -13.48 -9.25
CA CYS A 52 -2.23 -13.75 -10.37
C CYS A 52 -0.75 -13.57 -10.04
N LYS A 53 -0.40 -13.16 -8.81
CA LYS A 53 0.97 -12.81 -8.38
C LYS A 53 1.67 -11.75 -9.24
N SER A 54 0.93 -11.06 -10.11
CA SER A 54 1.46 -9.99 -10.94
C SER A 54 1.59 -8.69 -10.16
N PRO A 55 2.66 -7.90 -10.39
CA PRO A 55 2.80 -6.54 -9.85
C PRO A 55 1.94 -5.50 -10.58
N ASP A 56 1.25 -5.88 -11.67
CA ASP A 56 0.37 -5.01 -12.46
C ASP A 56 -0.99 -4.81 -11.78
N THR A 57 -0.98 -4.03 -10.71
CA THR A 57 -2.19 -3.58 -10.02
C THR A 57 -2.20 -2.06 -9.87
N ILE A 58 -3.36 -1.46 -10.09
CA ILE A 58 -3.65 -0.04 -9.93
C ILE A 58 -4.13 0.21 -8.50
N LEU A 59 -3.58 1.22 -7.85
CA LEU A 59 -4.01 1.65 -6.51
C LEU A 59 -4.83 2.95 -6.65
N THR A 60 -6.11 2.88 -6.34
CA THR A 60 -7.03 4.02 -6.35
C THR A 60 -7.33 4.44 -4.91
N ASN A 61 -7.08 5.72 -4.58
CA ASN A 61 -7.48 6.31 -3.31
C ASN A 61 -8.94 6.78 -3.42
N GLY A 62 -9.85 6.19 -2.64
CA GLY A 62 -11.16 6.78 -2.34
C GLY A 62 -11.13 7.34 -0.93
N ASN A 63 -11.87 8.43 -0.67
CA ASN A 63 -11.83 9.30 0.51
C ASN A 63 -11.37 8.71 1.87
N HIS A 64 -11.62 7.42 2.17
CA HIS A 64 -11.07 6.69 3.33
C HIS A 64 -10.74 5.19 3.07
N LEU A 65 -10.81 4.73 1.82
CA LEU A 65 -10.58 3.35 1.40
C LEU A 65 -9.71 3.32 0.15
N PHE A 66 -8.69 2.50 0.19
CA PHE A 66 -7.84 2.20 -0.94
C PHE A 66 -8.38 0.98 -1.69
N PHE A 67 -8.42 1.08 -3.01
CA PHE A 67 -8.82 -0.01 -3.88
C PHE A 67 -7.61 -0.43 -4.70
N LEU A 68 -7.24 -1.70 -4.57
CA LEU A 68 -6.23 -2.32 -5.39
C LEU A 68 -6.94 -3.12 -6.49
N ILE A 69 -6.78 -2.70 -7.74
CA ILE A 69 -7.43 -3.31 -8.90
C ILE A 69 -6.35 -3.96 -9.76
N CYS A 70 -6.47 -5.25 -10.02
CA CYS A 70 -5.58 -5.96 -10.94
C CYS A 70 -6.11 -5.90 -12.38
N GLU A 71 -5.32 -5.40 -13.31
CA GLU A 71 -5.69 -5.33 -14.73
C GLU A 71 -5.76 -6.72 -15.38
N GLN A 72 -4.87 -7.64 -15.00
CA GLN A 72 -4.80 -8.97 -15.61
C GLN A 72 -5.91 -9.92 -15.16
N ALA A 73 -6.32 -9.84 -13.90
CA ALA A 73 -7.25 -10.79 -13.29
C ALA A 73 -8.63 -10.18 -12.95
N GLY A 74 -8.80 -8.86 -13.10
CA GLY A 74 -10.00 -8.15 -12.63
C GLY A 74 -10.18 -8.20 -11.11
N PHE A 75 -9.16 -8.62 -10.36
CA PHE A 75 -9.23 -8.78 -8.91
C PHE A 75 -9.25 -7.42 -8.23
N VAL A 76 -10.23 -7.19 -7.34
CA VAL A 76 -10.34 -5.96 -6.56
C VAL A 76 -10.15 -6.29 -5.09
N ALA A 77 -9.04 -5.86 -4.51
CA ALA A 77 -8.85 -5.85 -3.06
C ALA A 77 -9.18 -4.48 -2.49
N ARG A 78 -9.92 -4.48 -1.38
CA ARG A 78 -10.29 -3.27 -0.66
C ARG A 78 -9.45 -3.20 0.60
N PHE A 79 -8.69 -2.12 0.73
CA PHE A 79 -7.80 -1.87 1.84
C PHE A 79 -8.24 -0.59 2.53
N GLY A 80 -8.71 -0.73 3.76
CA GLY A 80 -9.13 0.39 4.56
C GLY A 80 -9.24 -0.06 5.99
N ARG A 81 -9.20 0.91 6.91
CA ARG A 81 -9.52 0.63 8.30
C ARG A 81 -10.91 0.00 8.35
N ARG A 82 -10.99 -1.24 8.85
CA ARG A 82 -12.24 -1.71 9.44
C ARG A 82 -12.48 -0.79 10.62
N ASN A 83 -13.30 0.24 10.43
CA ASN A 83 -13.95 0.88 11.55
C ASN A 83 -14.88 -0.20 12.13
N THR A 84 -14.34 -1.09 12.96
CA THR A 84 -15.11 -1.70 14.03
C THR A 84 -15.42 -0.56 14.98
N GLY A 85 -16.44 0.22 14.60
CA GLY A 85 -17.13 1.11 15.52
C GLY A 85 -17.67 0.24 16.64
N ALA A 86 -17.18 0.52 17.85
CA ALA A 86 -17.87 0.19 19.07
C ALA A 86 -19.18 1.00 19.14
#